data_AF-T1GXP2-F1
#
_entry.id   AF-T1GXP2-F1
#
_cell.length_a   1.000
_cell.length_b   1.000
_cell.length_c   1.000
_cell.angle_alpha   90.00
_cell.angle_beta   90.00
_cell.angle_gamma   90.00
#
_symmetry.space_group_name_H-M   'P 1'
#
loop_
_entity.id
_entity.type
_entity.pdbx_description
1 polymer ?
#
loop_
_entity_poly.entity_id
_entity_poly.type
_entity_poly.pdbx_seq_one_letter_code
_entity_poly.pdbx_strand_id
1 'polypeptide(L)'
;MLKPEDISNAIVYCISTPPNNEMDRFRNKIAVVTGSSSGIGQACAIALVKSGMIIKALARRENKLEEIKDSLPADFRDNFHPIKCDVSKEDEVIKVFQDINEQHGGVHVLVNNAGIYRPEHQLTFRNNTNDILDTINTNIMGTMYCTREAFHSMKERNIAGHIINMKY
;
A
#
# COMPACT_ATOMS: atom_id res chain seq x y z
N MET A 1 -15.18 7.38 14.81
CA MET A 1 -14.05 6.77 14.08
C MET A 1 -14.19 7.17 12.62
N LEU A 2 -13.10 7.62 11.96
CA LEU A 2 -13.15 7.94 10.52
C LEU A 2 -13.47 6.68 9.72
N LYS A 3 -14.28 6.81 8.67
CA LYS A 3 -14.58 5.68 7.80
C LYS A 3 -13.42 5.44 6.82
N PRO A 4 -13.21 4.20 6.34
CA PRO A 4 -12.20 3.91 5.32
C PRO A 4 -12.30 4.83 4.09
N GLU A 5 -13.51 5.20 3.69
CA GLU A 5 -13.78 6.05 2.53
C GLU A 5 -13.31 7.49 2.75
N ASP A 6 -13.46 8.02 3.97
CA ASP A 6 -13.00 9.37 4.33
C ASP A 6 -11.49 9.48 4.15
N ILE A 7 -10.76 8.43 4.57
CA ILE A 7 -9.30 8.36 4.50
C ILE A 7 -8.85 8.16 3.04
N SER A 8 -9.50 7.28 2.28
CA SER A 8 -9.16 7.09 0.87
C SER A 8 -9.39 8.35 0.04
N ASN A 9 -10.45 9.11 0.33
CA ASN A 9 -10.73 10.39 -0.33
C ASN A 9 -9.66 11.42 0.01
N ALA A 10 -9.22 11.49 1.27
CA ALA A 10 -8.12 12.36 1.68
C ALA A 10 -6.82 12.01 0.95
N ILE A 11 -6.52 10.72 0.76
CA ILE A 11 -5.34 10.28 0.00
C ILE A 11 -5.41 10.73 -1.45
N VAL A 12 -6.54 10.50 -2.14
CA VAL A 12 -6.72 10.95 -3.53
C VAL A 12 -6.56 12.46 -3.60
N TYR A 13 -7.17 13.21 -2.68
CA TYR A 13 -7.02 14.66 -2.59
C TYR A 13 -5.55 15.08 -2.43
N CYS A 14 -4.81 14.49 -1.49
CA CYS A 14 -3.41 14.83 -1.21
C CYS A 14 -2.46 14.63 -2.39
N ILE A 15 -2.73 13.65 -3.26
CA ILE A 15 -1.87 13.36 -4.42
C ILE A 15 -2.38 13.98 -5.72
N SER A 16 -3.60 14.52 -5.71
CA SER A 16 -4.19 15.22 -6.84
C SER A 16 -3.60 16.63 -7.01
N THR A 17 -3.75 17.20 -8.21
CA THR A 17 -3.16 18.50 -8.54
C THR A 17 -4.17 19.63 -8.31
N PRO A 18 -3.89 20.61 -7.43
CA PRO A 18 -4.74 21.80 -7.30
C PRO A 18 -4.73 22.64 -8.58
N PRO A 19 -5.78 23.43 -8.87
CA PRO A 19 -6.97 23.65 -8.04
C PRO A 19 -8.12 22.66 -8.29
N ASN A 20 -8.06 21.86 -9.36
CA ASN A 20 -9.18 21.01 -9.77
C ASN A 20 -9.17 19.60 -9.16
N ASN A 21 -8.16 19.27 -8.33
CA ASN A 21 -7.92 17.93 -7.79
C ASN A 21 -7.88 16.86 -8.89
N GLU A 22 -7.26 17.20 -10.02
CA GLU A 22 -7.12 16.29 -11.14
C GLU A 22 -5.98 15.31 -10.88
N MET A 23 -6.24 14.03 -11.19
CA MET A 23 -5.30 12.92 -11.04
C MET A 23 -4.31 12.81 -12.20
N ASP A 24 -4.27 13.80 -13.09
CA ASP A 24 -3.51 13.80 -14.35
C ASP A 24 -2.03 13.49 -14.17
N ARG A 25 -1.41 13.97 -13.08
CA ARG A 25 -0.01 13.66 -12.74
C ARG A 25 0.23 12.15 -12.54
N PHE A 26 -0.74 11.44 -11.97
CA PHE A 26 -0.62 10.06 -11.53
C PHE A 26 -1.47 9.07 -12.34
N ARG A 27 -2.23 9.54 -13.31
CA ARG A 27 -2.96 8.69 -14.24
C ARG A 27 -2.00 7.76 -14.97
N ASN A 28 -2.37 6.48 -15.07
CA ASN A 28 -1.55 5.38 -15.61
C ASN A 28 -0.19 5.22 -14.92
N LYS A 29 -0.01 5.75 -13.71
CA LYS A 29 1.19 5.57 -12.89
C LYS A 29 0.98 4.49 -11.84
N ILE A 30 2.09 3.93 -11.37
CA ILE A 30 2.10 2.82 -10.42
C ILE A 30 1.94 3.32 -8.98
N ALA A 31 0.91 2.82 -8.29
CA ALA A 31 0.74 2.93 -6.85
C ALA A 31 0.95 1.57 -6.19
N VAL A 32 1.75 1.53 -5.12
CA VAL A 32 1.86 0.37 -4.23
C VAL A 32 1.03 0.64 -2.99
N VAL A 33 0.13 -0.26 -2.63
CA VAL A 33 -0.69 -0.15 -1.42
C VAL A 33 -0.51 -1.40 -0.57
N THR A 34 0.03 -1.25 0.64
CA THR A 34 0.24 -2.38 1.56
C THR A 34 -0.96 -2.61 2.47
N GLY A 35 -1.24 -3.86 2.84
CA GLY A 35 -2.41 -4.19 3.65
C GLY A 35 -3.73 -4.00 2.89
N SER A 36 -3.72 -4.19 1.57
CA SER A 36 -4.86 -3.90 0.68
C SER A 36 -6.02 -4.89 0.76
N SER A 37 -5.88 -5.96 1.53
CA SER A 37 -6.90 -7.03 1.64
C SER A 37 -8.11 -6.69 2.52
N SER A 38 -8.13 -5.52 3.18
CA SER A 38 -9.25 -5.11 4.06
C SER A 38 -9.16 -3.64 4.48
N GLY A 39 -10.30 -3.08 4.92
CA GLY A 39 -10.36 -1.82 5.65
C GLY A 39 -9.82 -0.64 4.85
N ILE A 40 -9.02 0.21 5.50
CA ILE A 40 -8.49 1.45 4.92
C ILE A 40 -7.61 1.17 3.70
N GLY A 41 -6.72 0.17 3.77
CA GLY A 41 -5.87 -0.21 2.63
C GLY A 41 -6.68 -0.63 1.40
N GLN A 42 -7.73 -1.43 1.60
CA GLN A 42 -8.65 -1.81 0.53
C GLN A 42 -9.34 -0.57 -0.07
N ALA A 43 -9.89 0.31 0.78
CA ALA A 43 -10.55 1.53 0.32
C ALA A 43 -9.59 2.42 -0.49
N CYS A 44 -8.33 2.55 -0.05
CA CYS A 44 -7.30 3.29 -0.78
C CYS A 44 -6.98 2.66 -2.13
N ALA A 45 -6.77 1.34 -2.18
CA ALA A 45 -6.48 0.64 -3.42
C ALA A 45 -7.63 0.79 -4.44
N ILE A 46 -8.89 0.69 -3.98
CA ILE A 46 -10.08 0.88 -4.82
C ILE A 46 -10.21 2.34 -5.28
N ALA A 47 -9.98 3.31 -4.41
CA ALA A 47 -10.07 4.72 -4.78
C ALA A 47 -9.01 5.08 -5.84
N LEU A 48 -7.75 4.65 -5.62
CA LEU A 48 -6.65 4.95 -6.53
C LEU A 48 -6.83 4.28 -7.90
N VAL A 49 -7.33 3.03 -7.98
CA VAL A 49 -7.60 2.40 -9.29
C VAL A 49 -8.73 3.11 -10.03
N LYS A 50 -9.78 3.54 -9.31
CA LYS A 50 -10.89 4.32 -9.89
C LYS A 50 -10.46 5.71 -10.35
N SER A 51 -9.41 6.25 -9.72
CA SER A 51 -8.72 7.47 -10.14
C SER A 51 -7.77 7.28 -11.33
N GLY A 52 -7.71 6.09 -11.92
CA GLY A 52 -6.92 5.80 -13.12
C GLY A 52 -5.46 5.46 -12.87
N MET A 53 -5.08 5.13 -11.64
CA MET A 53 -3.74 4.58 -11.34
C MET A 53 -3.70 3.07 -11.57
N ILE A 54 -2.50 2.53 -11.77
CA ILE A 54 -2.21 1.10 -11.81
C ILE A 54 -1.78 0.66 -10.41
N ILE A 55 -2.53 -0.24 -9.79
CA ILE A 55 -2.38 -0.61 -8.38
C ILE A 55 -1.66 -1.95 -8.24
N LYS A 56 -0.56 -1.92 -7.49
CA LYS A 56 0.11 -3.09 -6.94
C LYS A 56 -0.38 -3.27 -5.50
N ALA A 57 -1.37 -4.14 -5.33
CA ALA A 57 -2.07 -4.34 -4.06
C ALA A 57 -1.37 -5.45 -3.27
N LEU A 58 -0.66 -5.11 -2.20
CA LEU A 58 0.12 -6.05 -1.41
C LEU A 58 -0.64 -6.48 -0.15
N ALA A 59 -0.75 -7.78 0.08
CA ALA A 59 -1.20 -8.35 1.34
C ALA A 59 -0.81 -9.83 1.47
N ARG A 60 -0.86 -10.38 2.69
CA ARG A 60 -0.62 -11.82 2.93
C ARG A 60 -1.74 -12.73 2.39
N ARG A 61 -2.97 -12.21 2.34
CA ARG A 61 -4.19 -12.93 1.91
C ARG A 61 -4.48 -12.60 0.46
N GLU A 62 -3.81 -13.28 -0.45
CA GLU A 62 -3.95 -13.09 -1.90
C GLU A 62 -5.39 -13.35 -2.39
N ASN A 63 -6.04 -14.39 -1.88
CA ASN A 63 -7.43 -14.70 -2.22
C ASN A 63 -8.39 -13.52 -1.95
N LYS A 64 -8.16 -12.74 -0.88
CA LYS A 64 -8.97 -11.55 -0.59
C LYS A 64 -8.72 -10.42 -1.58
N LEU A 65 -7.49 -10.30 -2.09
CA LEU A 65 -7.16 -9.32 -3.11
C LEU A 65 -7.79 -9.69 -4.46
N GLU A 66 -7.80 -10.97 -4.81
CA GLU A 66 -8.49 -11.47 -6.01
C GLU A 66 -10.01 -11.25 -5.92
N GLU A 67 -10.64 -11.56 -4.78
CA GLU A 67 -12.05 -11.22 -4.55
C GLU A 67 -12.35 -9.72 -4.74
N ILE A 68 -11.45 -8.84 -4.27
CA ILE A 68 -11.56 -7.40 -4.49
C ILE A 68 -11.45 -7.07 -5.99
N LYS A 69 -10.46 -7.62 -6.68
CA LYS A 69 -10.28 -7.41 -8.12
C LYS A 69 -11.52 -7.82 -8.91
N ASP A 70 -12.07 -8.99 -8.63
CA ASP A 70 -13.27 -9.51 -9.31
C ASP A 70 -14.51 -8.64 -9.04
N SER A 71 -14.57 -8.01 -7.86
CA SER A 71 -15.64 -7.08 -7.51
C SER A 71 -15.57 -5.72 -8.22
N LEU A 72 -14.43 -5.38 -8.84
CA LEU A 72 -14.28 -4.12 -9.57
C LEU A 72 -15.03 -4.17 -10.91
N PRO A 73 -15.56 -3.02 -11.40
CA PRO A 73 -16.01 -2.89 -12.79
C PRO A 73 -14.90 -3.27 -13.78
N ALA A 74 -15.28 -3.85 -14.92
CA ALA A 74 -14.36 -4.41 -15.90
C ALA A 74 -13.21 -3.45 -16.28
N ASP A 75 -13.54 -2.18 -16.51
CA ASP A 75 -12.58 -1.13 -16.92
C ASP A 75 -11.46 -0.86 -15.91
N PHE A 76 -11.61 -1.28 -14.65
CA PHE A 76 -10.60 -1.10 -13.60
C PHE A 76 -9.83 -2.38 -13.27
N ARG A 77 -10.31 -3.56 -13.69
CA ARG A 77 -9.72 -4.85 -13.29
C ARG A 77 -8.29 -5.00 -13.76
N ASP A 78 -8.00 -4.57 -14.99
CA ASP A 78 -6.66 -4.71 -15.59
C ASP A 78 -5.61 -3.83 -14.88
N ASN A 79 -6.06 -2.75 -14.23
CA ASN A 79 -5.22 -1.86 -13.44
C ASN A 79 -5.10 -2.27 -11.98
N PHE A 80 -5.72 -3.38 -11.54
CA PHE A 80 -5.61 -3.88 -10.17
C PHE A 80 -4.85 -5.21 -10.16
N HIS A 81 -3.65 -5.20 -9.57
CA HIS A 81 -2.76 -6.34 -9.49
C HIS A 81 -2.60 -6.82 -8.04
N PRO A 82 -3.28 -7.92 -7.67
CA PRO A 82 -3.05 -8.65 -6.43
C PRO A 82 -1.61 -9.16 -6.37
N ILE A 83 -0.94 -8.96 -5.24
CA ILE A 83 0.39 -9.51 -4.98
C ILE A 83 0.44 -10.02 -3.54
N LYS A 84 0.73 -11.31 -3.38
CA LYS A 84 1.05 -11.87 -2.08
C LYS A 84 2.37 -11.32 -1.56
N CYS A 85 2.34 -10.64 -0.43
CA CYS A 85 3.54 -10.11 0.23
C CYS A 85 3.30 -9.97 1.73
N ASP A 86 4.20 -10.54 2.53
CA ASP A 86 4.38 -10.21 3.94
C ASP A 86 5.42 -9.11 4.10
N VAL A 87 4.96 -7.88 4.38
CA VAL A 87 5.85 -6.72 4.53
C VAL A 87 6.82 -6.85 5.70
N SER A 88 6.58 -7.76 6.65
CA SER A 88 7.54 -8.02 7.74
C SER A 88 8.79 -8.77 7.26
N LYS A 89 8.79 -9.30 6.04
CA LYS A 89 9.87 -10.06 5.41
C LYS A 89 10.55 -9.18 4.37
N GLU A 90 11.79 -8.77 4.67
CA GLU A 90 12.55 -7.83 3.83
C GLU A 90 12.77 -8.38 2.41
N ASP A 91 13.06 -9.67 2.29
CA ASP A 91 13.28 -10.37 1.02
C ASP A 91 12.02 -10.37 0.14
N GLU A 92 10.84 -10.57 0.71
CA GLU A 92 9.57 -10.47 -0.03
C GLU A 92 9.33 -9.03 -0.52
N VAL A 93 9.63 -8.01 0.31
CA VAL A 93 9.49 -6.61 -0.09
C VAL A 93 10.46 -6.28 -1.22
N ILE A 94 11.74 -6.62 -1.09
CA ILE A 94 12.76 -6.38 -2.12
C ILE A 94 12.32 -7.02 -3.44
N LYS A 95 11.90 -8.29 -3.41
CA LYS A 95 11.47 -9.01 -4.61
C LYS A 95 10.31 -8.31 -5.32
N VAL A 96 9.26 -7.92 -4.59
CA VAL A 96 8.09 -7.26 -5.19
C VAL A 96 8.48 -5.92 -5.83
N PHE A 97 9.32 -5.12 -5.18
CA PHE A 97 9.75 -3.84 -5.74
C PHE A 97 10.69 -4.01 -6.94
N GLN A 98 11.56 -5.02 -6.94
CA GLN A 98 12.35 -5.41 -8.12
C GLN A 98 11.44 -5.77 -9.29
N ASP A 99 10.47 -6.66 -9.09
CA ASP A 99 9.50 -7.06 -10.13
C ASP A 99 8.72 -5.86 -10.70
N ILE A 100 8.33 -4.91 -9.84
CA ILE A 100 7.64 -3.69 -10.27
C ILE A 100 8.57 -2.79 -11.10
N ASN A 101 9.82 -2.63 -10.69
CA ASN A 101 10.80 -1.83 -11.42
C ASN A 101 11.05 -2.42 -12.82
N GLU A 102 11.25 -3.74 -12.90
CA GLU A 102 11.54 -4.44 -14.15
C GLU A 102 10.35 -4.45 -15.12
N GLN A 103 9.14 -4.73 -14.62
CA GLN A 103 7.98 -4.95 -15.49
C GLN A 103 7.18 -3.66 -15.76
N HIS A 104 7.24 -2.67 -14.87
CA HIS A 104 6.35 -1.49 -14.92
C HIS A 104 7.11 -0.15 -14.85
N GLY A 105 8.44 -0.17 -14.84
CA GLY A 105 9.26 1.04 -14.83
C GLY A 105 9.22 1.80 -13.50
N GLY A 106 8.78 1.16 -12.41
CA GLY A 106 8.92 1.65 -11.04
C GLY A 106 7.73 2.38 -10.41
N VAL A 107 7.88 2.71 -9.12
CA VAL A 107 6.80 3.14 -8.23
C VAL A 107 6.66 4.67 -8.18
N HIS A 108 5.44 5.19 -8.23
CA HIS A 108 5.17 6.64 -8.21
C HIS A 108 4.51 7.08 -6.90
N VAL A 109 3.67 6.21 -6.33
CA VAL A 109 3.02 6.42 -5.04
C VAL A 109 3.17 5.17 -4.19
N LEU A 110 3.54 5.32 -2.92
CA LEU A 110 3.48 4.26 -1.92
C LEU A 110 2.50 4.66 -0.82
N VAL A 111 1.56 3.78 -0.51
CA VAL A 111 0.68 3.87 0.67
C VAL A 111 1.07 2.75 1.63
N ASN A 112 1.84 3.12 2.66
CA ASN A 112 2.19 2.24 3.77
C ASN A 112 1.02 2.14 4.75
N ASN A 113 0.18 1.13 4.57
CA ASN A 113 -1.00 0.88 5.40
C ASN A 113 -0.95 -0.44 6.16
N ALA A 114 -0.17 -1.42 5.71
CA ALA A 114 -0.05 -2.68 6.43
C ALA A 114 0.27 -2.44 7.91
N GLY A 115 -0.55 -3.08 8.75
CA GLY A 115 -0.50 -2.94 10.18
C GLY A 115 -1.29 -4.06 10.85
N ILE A 116 -0.82 -4.46 12.02
CA ILE A 116 -1.52 -5.38 12.91
C ILE A 116 -1.67 -4.75 14.29
N TYR A 117 -2.71 -5.18 14.99
CA TYR A 117 -2.92 -4.92 16.40
C TYR A 117 -2.99 -6.27 17.12
N ARG A 118 -2.14 -6.45 18.13
CA ARG A 118 -2.14 -7.62 19.01
C ARG A 118 -2.64 -7.18 20.38
N PRO A 119 -3.84 -7.56 20.83
CA PRO A 119 -4.36 -7.14 22.13
C PRO A 119 -3.40 -7.46 23.30
N GLU A 120 -2.64 -8.55 23.15
CA GLU A 120 -1.70 -9.08 24.14
C GLU A 120 -0.38 -8.30 24.20
N HIS A 121 -0.14 -7.30 23.34
CA HIS A 121 1.06 -6.44 23.44
C HIS A 121 1.02 -5.45 24.63
N GLN A 122 -0.06 -5.41 25.42
CA GLN A 122 -0.15 -4.51 26.57
C GLN A 122 0.82 -4.94 27.66
N LEU A 123 1.37 -3.97 28.40
CA LEU A 123 2.35 -4.19 29.47
C LEU A 123 1.88 -5.13 30.60
N THR A 124 0.56 -5.35 30.70
CA THR A 124 -0.08 -6.21 31.68
C THR A 124 -0.03 -7.70 31.31
N PHE A 125 0.21 -8.04 30.04
CA PHE A 125 0.33 -9.44 29.61
C PHE A 125 1.76 -9.93 29.77
N ARG A 126 1.92 -11.11 30.37
CA ARG A 126 3.22 -11.79 30.50
C ARG A 126 3.52 -12.61 29.24
N ASN A 127 4.81 -12.78 28.93
CA ASN A 127 5.29 -13.61 27.80
C ASN A 127 4.81 -13.15 26.41
N ASN A 128 4.54 -11.86 26.23
CA ASN A 128 4.02 -11.26 24.99
C ASN A 128 5.10 -10.77 24.01
N THR A 129 6.35 -11.21 24.19
CA THR A 129 7.48 -10.77 23.36
C THR A 129 7.21 -11.00 21.86
N ASN A 130 6.61 -12.13 21.49
CA ASN A 130 6.31 -12.41 20.09
C ASN A 130 5.26 -11.46 19.51
N ASP A 131 4.22 -11.09 20.26
CA ASP A 131 3.23 -10.12 19.82
C ASP A 131 3.81 -8.71 19.63
N ILE A 132 4.71 -8.32 20.54
CA ILE A 132 5.46 -7.06 20.43
C ILE A 132 6.33 -7.09 19.18
N LEU A 133 7.09 -8.16 18.96
CA LEU A 133 7.96 -8.32 17.80
C LEU A 133 7.16 -8.37 16.49
N ASP A 134 6.05 -9.10 16.45
CA ASP A 134 5.10 -9.12 15.34
C ASP A 134 4.65 -7.69 14.97
N THR A 135 4.29 -6.90 15.98
CA THR A 135 3.83 -5.51 15.81
C THR A 135 4.96 -4.64 15.28
N ILE A 136 6.17 -4.73 15.85
CA ILE A 136 7.34 -3.99 15.39
C ILE A 136 7.69 -4.37 13.95
N ASN A 137 7.77 -5.66 13.66
CA ASN A 137 8.16 -6.18 12.35
C ASN A 137 7.17 -5.75 11.25
N THR A 138 5.87 -5.81 11.53
CA THR A 138 4.86 -5.43 10.53
C THR A 138 4.71 -3.90 10.43
N ASN A 139 4.52 -3.22 11.56
CA ASN A 139 4.07 -1.84 11.57
C ASN A 139 5.23 -0.87 11.35
N ILE A 140 6.44 -1.22 11.80
CA ILE A 140 7.64 -0.40 11.72
C ILE A 140 8.56 -0.93 10.62
N MET A 141 9.12 -2.13 10.78
CA MET A 141 10.14 -2.64 9.85
C MET A 141 9.59 -2.76 8.43
N GLY A 142 8.39 -3.31 8.25
CA GLY A 142 7.77 -3.39 6.93
C GLY A 142 7.51 -2.02 6.28
N THR A 143 7.24 -0.99 7.08
CA THR A 143 7.14 0.39 6.57
C THR A 143 8.48 0.93 6.13
N MET A 144 9.53 0.65 6.89
CA MET A 144 10.89 1.05 6.56
C MET A 144 11.36 0.38 5.26
N TYR A 145 11.13 -0.94 5.12
CA TYR A 145 11.49 -1.68 3.91
C TYR A 145 10.77 -1.14 2.69
N CYS A 146 9.43 -1.04 2.72
CA CYS A 146 8.68 -0.53 1.57
C CYS A 146 9.05 0.92 1.24
N THR A 147 9.25 1.77 2.25
CA THR A 147 9.68 3.17 2.05
C THR A 147 11.04 3.25 1.38
N ARG A 148 12.00 2.44 1.84
CA ARG A 148 13.35 2.38 1.26
C ARG A 148 13.29 2.01 -0.21
N GLU A 149 12.61 0.90 -0.56
CA GLU A 149 12.53 0.43 -1.94
C GLU A 149 11.78 1.40 -2.86
N ALA A 150 10.66 1.99 -2.38
CA ALA A 150 9.95 3.02 -3.12
C ALA A 150 10.81 4.26 -3.37
N PHE A 151 11.53 4.72 -2.33
CA PHE A 151 12.42 5.87 -2.44
C PHE A 151 13.56 5.64 -3.43
N HIS A 152 14.21 4.46 -3.40
CA HIS A 152 15.23 4.10 -4.39
C HIS A 152 14.65 4.12 -5.81
N SER A 153 13.51 3.45 -6.03
CA SER A 153 12.83 3.45 -7.33
C SER A 153 12.52 4.88 -7.83
N MET A 154 12.08 5.78 -6.96
CA MET A 154 11.80 7.18 -7.32
C MET A 154 13.08 7.97 -7.61
N LYS A 155 14.10 7.81 -6.77
CA LYS A 155 15.38 8.53 -6.86
C LYS A 155 16.16 8.15 -8.10
N GLU A 156 16.26 6.85 -8.42
CA GLU A 156 16.99 6.35 -9.60
C GLU A 156 16.38 6.86 -10.90
N ARG A 157 15.06 7.01 -10.94
CA ARG A 157 14.33 7.55 -12.11
C ARG A 157 14.21 9.07 -12.10
N ASN A 158 14.76 9.75 -11.08
CA ASN A 158 14.69 11.19 -10.91
C ASN A 158 13.26 11.76 -11.02
N ILE A 159 12.30 11.13 -10.33
CA ILE A 159 10.90 11.57 -10.33
C ILE A 159 10.47 12.11 -8.97
N ALA A 160 9.51 13.03 -8.98
CA ALA A 160 8.77 13.40 -7.79
C ALA A 160 7.66 12.37 -7.53
N GLY A 161 7.87 11.46 -6.58
CA GLY A 161 6.85 10.53 -6.09
C GLY A 161 6.20 10.98 -4.78
N HIS A 162 5.27 10.17 -4.25
CA HIS A 162 4.68 10.36 -2.93
C HIS A 162 4.78 9.08 -2.09
N ILE A 163 5.10 9.24 -0.81
CA ILE A 163 5.05 8.16 0.18
C ILE A 163 4.13 8.62 1.31
N ILE A 164 3.11 7.82 1.60
CA ILE A 164 2.07 8.09 2.59
C ILE A 164 2.14 7.01 3.66
N ASN A 165 2.41 7.40 4.90
CA ASN A 165 2.47 6.48 6.04
C ASN A 165 1.18 6.56 6.84
N MET A 166 0.36 5.51 6.78
CA MET A 166 -0.85 5.38 7.59
C MET A 166 -0.50 4.59 8.85
N LYS A 167 -0.24 5.31 9.94
CA LYS A 167 0.14 4.76 11.24
C LYS A 167 -0.71 5.38 12.33
N TYR A 168 -1.05 4.55 13.30
CA TYR A 168 -1.78 4.89 14.52
C TYR A 168 -0.95 4.44 15.72
#